data_AF-A0A0G0MB25-F1
#
_entry.id   AF-A0A0G0MB25-F1
#
_cell.length_a   1.000
_cell.length_b   1.000
_cell.length_c   1.000
_cell.angle_alpha   90.00
_cell.angle_beta   90.00
_cell.angle_gamma   90.00
#
_symmetry.space_group_name_H-M   'P 1'
#
loop_
_entity.id
_entity.type
_entity.pdbx_description
1 polymer ?
#
loop_
_entity_poly.entity_id
_entity_poly.type
_entity_poly.pdbx_seq_one_letter_code
_entity_poly.pdbx_strand_id
1 'polypeptide(L)'
;MIVITKDFKDKKVAVIGLGIEGSSVVRFLQDKDAQITIFDRKKESELDFKGIDKSKIKTVCGEKYLSRGFKEFDIIFRSQGVKRNLLQILEAEEVGVEISSEIKLFFDLSPSKIIGVTGTKGKGTTSTLISNIYYRD
;
A
#
# COMPACT_ATOMS: atom_id res chain seq x y z
N MET A 1 17.32 10.93 -3.48
CA MET A 1 15.90 11.21 -3.16
C MET A 1 15.08 10.57 -4.28
N ILE A 2 14.46 9.42 -4.03
CA ILE A 2 13.71 8.71 -5.06
C ILE A 2 12.41 9.47 -5.26
N VAL A 3 12.29 10.11 -6.42
CA VAL A 3 11.07 10.74 -6.91
C VAL A 3 10.11 9.61 -7.27
N ILE A 4 8.97 9.52 -6.59
CA ILE A 4 7.90 8.63 -7.04
C ILE A 4 7.54 9.04 -8.46
N THR A 5 7.66 8.10 -9.41
CA THR A 5 6.95 8.24 -10.68
C THR A 5 5.47 8.31 -10.35
N LYS A 6 4.88 9.50 -10.47
CA LYS A 6 3.43 9.72 -10.36
C LYS A 6 2.62 8.93 -11.40
N ASP A 7 3.34 8.28 -12.31
CA ASP A 7 2.81 7.42 -13.35
C ASP A 7 2.94 5.94 -12.94
N PHE A 8 1.79 5.28 -12.84
CA PHE A 8 1.66 3.86 -12.52
C PHE A 8 1.26 3.04 -13.75
N LYS A 9 1.13 3.68 -14.91
CA LYS A 9 0.74 3.04 -16.14
C LYS A 9 1.73 1.94 -16.50
N ASP A 10 1.20 0.76 -16.84
CA ASP A 10 1.93 -0.45 -17.22
C ASP A 10 2.88 -1.01 -16.14
N LYS A 11 2.92 -0.41 -14.94
CA LYS A 11 3.77 -0.87 -13.83
C LYS A 11 3.20 -2.13 -13.20
N LYS A 12 4.07 -3.10 -12.93
CA LYS A 12 3.73 -4.28 -12.14
C LYS A 12 3.77 -3.94 -10.67
N VAL A 13 2.62 -3.96 -10.02
CA VAL A 13 2.49 -3.57 -8.61
C VAL A 13 2.08 -4.78 -7.76
N ALA A 14 2.89 -5.08 -6.74
CA ALA A 14 2.54 -6.03 -5.70
C ALA A 14 1.91 -5.30 -4.50
N VAL A 15 0.74 -5.74 -4.05
CA VAL A 15 0.10 -5.25 -2.82
C VAL A 15 0.08 -6.38 -1.81
N ILE A 16 0.85 -6.27 -0.72
CA ILE A 16 0.99 -7.30 0.31
C ILE A 16 0.08 -6.99 1.51
N GLY A 17 -0.92 -7.83 1.70
CA GLY A 17 -2.02 -7.68 2.65
C GLY A 17 -3.08 -6.74 2.10
N LEU A 18 -4.29 -7.25 1.84
CA LEU A 18 -5.38 -6.44 1.29
C LEU A 18 -5.95 -5.50 2.36
N GLY A 19 -6.47 -6.04 3.47
CA GLY A 19 -6.89 -5.25 4.64
C GLY A 19 -7.61 -3.93 4.34
N ILE A 20 -7.39 -2.92 5.17
CA ILE A 20 -7.90 -1.55 4.93
C ILE A 20 -6.92 -0.77 4.04
N GLU A 21 -5.63 -0.79 4.39
CA GLU A 21 -4.55 -0.06 3.68
C GLU A 21 -4.37 -0.54 2.23
N GLY A 22 -4.18 -1.86 2.04
CA GLY A 22 -4.01 -2.44 0.71
C GLY A 22 -5.24 -2.22 -0.19
N SER A 23 -6.46 -2.33 0.35
CA SER A 23 -7.68 -2.03 -0.40
C SER A 23 -7.74 -0.57 -0.86
N SER A 24 -7.26 0.36 -0.03
CA SER A 24 -7.14 1.79 -0.40
C SER A 24 -6.18 1.97 -1.58
N VAL A 25 -5.01 1.33 -1.51
CA VAL A 25 -4.01 1.35 -2.59
C VAL A 25 -4.55 0.75 -3.89
N VAL A 26 -5.19 -0.43 -3.82
CA VAL A 26 -5.75 -1.09 -5.01
C VAL A 26 -6.82 -0.23 -5.66
N ARG A 27 -7.75 0.34 -4.88
CA ARG A 27 -8.79 1.24 -5.41
C ARG A 27 -8.21 2.46 -6.11
N PHE A 28 -7.11 3.00 -5.59
CA PHE A 28 -6.44 4.13 -6.23
C PHE A 28 -5.71 3.75 -7.53
N LEU A 29 -5.09 2.56 -7.57
CA LEU A 29 -4.27 2.11 -8.69
C LEU A 29 -5.06 1.48 -9.85
N GLN A 30 -6.23 0.89 -9.59
CA GLN A 30 -7.02 0.20 -10.63
C GLN A 30 -7.51 1.11 -11.76
N ASP A 31 -7.52 2.43 -11.52
CA ASP A 31 -7.87 3.47 -12.48
C ASP A 31 -6.63 4.15 -13.10
N LYS A 32 -5.45 3.53 -12.95
CA LYS A 32 -4.16 4.05 -13.43
C LYS A 32 -3.41 3.10 -14.36
N ASP A 33 -4.11 2.15 -14.96
CA ASP A 33 -3.54 1.15 -15.89
C ASP A 33 -2.34 0.37 -15.29
N ALA A 34 -2.31 0.22 -13.96
CA ALA A 34 -1.31 -0.58 -13.26
C ALA A 34 -1.66 -2.07 -13.32
N GLN A 35 -0.65 -2.92 -13.45
CA GLN A 35 -0.80 -4.38 -13.41
C GLN A 35 -0.69 -4.86 -11.95
N ILE A 36 -1.83 -4.91 -11.27
CA ILE A 36 -1.88 -5.15 -9.82
C ILE A 36 -1.98 -6.64 -9.51
N THR A 37 -1.13 -7.12 -8.60
CA THR A 37 -1.24 -8.44 -7.97
C THR A 37 -1.32 -8.29 -6.46
N ILE A 38 -2.40 -8.80 -5.87
CA ILE A 38 -2.65 -8.82 -4.43
C ILE A 38 -2.09 -10.11 -3.85
N PHE A 39 -1.33 -9.97 -2.77
CA PHE A 39 -0.69 -11.06 -2.03
C PHE A 39 -1.25 -11.07 -0.61
N ASP A 40 -2.00 -12.10 -0.22
CA ASP A 40 -2.58 -12.18 1.13
C ASP A 40 -2.46 -13.59 1.71
N ARG A 41 -2.26 -13.69 3.03
CA ARG A 41 -2.19 -14.99 3.71
C ARG A 41 -3.55 -15.68 3.76
N LYS A 42 -4.63 -14.90 3.83
CA LYS A 42 -6.00 -15.44 3.85
C LYS A 42 -6.34 -16.13 2.53
N LYS A 43 -7.36 -16.98 2.52
CA LYS A 43 -7.94 -17.47 1.27
C LYS A 43 -8.64 -16.32 0.56
N GLU A 44 -8.70 -16.39 -0.76
CA GLU A 44 -9.35 -15.34 -1.55
C GLU A 44 -10.83 -15.14 -1.17
N SER A 45 -11.53 -16.20 -0.77
CA SER A 45 -12.92 -16.15 -0.30
C SER A 45 -13.12 -15.35 0.99
N GLU A 46 -12.05 -15.06 1.73
CA GLU A 46 -12.08 -14.30 2.99
C GLU A 46 -11.68 -12.82 2.79
N LEU A 47 -11.35 -12.43 1.56
CA LEU A 47 -10.95 -11.09 1.20
C LEU A 47 -12.17 -10.24 0.83
N ASP A 48 -12.16 -8.99 1.28
CA ASP A 48 -13.17 -7.99 0.91
C ASP A 48 -12.70 -7.20 -0.31
N PHE A 49 -13.41 -7.36 -1.43
CA PHE A 49 -13.13 -6.67 -2.69
C PHE A 49 -14.05 -5.47 -2.93
N LYS A 50 -14.68 -4.92 -1.89
CA LYS A 50 -15.59 -3.78 -2.04
C LYS A 50 -14.91 -2.59 -2.72
N GLY A 51 -15.47 -2.20 -3.87
CA GLY A 51 -14.97 -1.11 -4.71
C GLY A 51 -13.73 -1.47 -5.56
N ILE A 52 -13.36 -2.75 -5.62
CA ILE A 52 -12.26 -3.26 -6.44
C ILE A 52 -12.84 -4.04 -7.62
N ASP A 53 -12.41 -3.68 -8.83
CA ASP A 53 -12.73 -4.44 -10.04
C ASP A 53 -11.84 -5.68 -10.13
N LYS A 54 -12.41 -6.85 -9.82
CA LYS A 54 -11.68 -8.13 -9.83
C LYS A 54 -11.16 -8.52 -11.22
N SER A 55 -11.72 -7.98 -12.31
CA SER A 55 -11.24 -8.26 -13.67
C SER A 55 -9.90 -7.60 -13.99
N LYS A 56 -9.52 -6.56 -13.23
CA LYS A 56 -8.29 -5.79 -13.43
C LYS A 56 -7.13 -6.20 -12.52
N ILE A 57 -7.35 -7.15 -11.60
CA ILE A 57 -6.37 -7.54 -10.59
C ILE A 57 -6.12 -9.04 -10.60
N LYS A 58 -4.94 -9.43 -10.12
CA LYS A 58 -4.58 -10.82 -9.83
C LYS A 58 -4.47 -11.05 -8.33
N THR A 59 -4.67 -12.27 -7.88
CA THR A 59 -4.57 -12.66 -6.47
C THR A 59 -3.62 -13.83 -6.30
N VAL A 60 -2.83 -13.80 -5.22
CA VAL A 60 -1.99 -14.91 -4.74
C VAL A 60 -2.27 -15.03 -3.25
N CYS A 61 -3.00 -16.08 -2.89
CA CYS A 61 -3.60 -16.22 -1.57
C CYS A 61 -3.13 -17.50 -0.84
N GLY A 62 -3.31 -17.53 0.48
CA GLY A 62 -3.05 -18.70 1.33
C GLY A 62 -1.66 -18.71 1.99
N GLU A 63 -1.35 -19.79 2.72
CA GLU A 63 -0.12 -19.90 3.52
C GLU A 63 1.19 -19.73 2.71
N LYS A 64 1.16 -20.02 1.41
CA LYS A 64 2.30 -19.89 0.50
C LYS A 64 2.29 -18.60 -0.31
N TYR A 65 1.51 -17.59 0.06
CA TYR A 65 1.38 -16.36 -0.73
C TYR A 65 2.72 -15.67 -1.05
N LEU A 66 3.74 -15.83 -0.21
CA LEU A 66 5.09 -15.29 -0.45
C LEU A 66 5.98 -16.14 -1.38
N SER A 67 5.60 -17.37 -1.72
CA SER A 67 6.53 -18.32 -2.37
C SER A 67 6.99 -17.91 -3.76
N ARG A 68 6.20 -17.07 -4.45
CA ARG A 68 6.53 -16.53 -5.78
C ARG A 68 7.63 -15.45 -5.72
N GLY A 69 7.88 -14.87 -4.55
CA GLY A 69 8.76 -13.71 -4.40
C GLY A 69 8.22 -12.47 -5.11
N PHE A 70 9.02 -11.40 -5.13
CA PHE A 70 8.58 -10.09 -5.65
C PHE A 70 9.54 -9.43 -6.65
N LYS A 71 10.58 -10.15 -7.12
CA LYS A 71 11.64 -9.62 -8.01
C LYS A 71 11.14 -9.16 -9.38
N GLU A 72 9.97 -9.62 -9.82
CA GLU A 72 9.39 -9.27 -11.13
C GLU A 72 8.53 -8.00 -11.12
N PHE A 73 8.29 -7.42 -9.94
CA PHE A 73 7.46 -6.24 -9.77
C PHE A 73 8.31 -4.97 -9.85
N ASP A 74 7.70 -3.87 -10.27
CA ASP A 74 8.32 -2.56 -10.21
C ASP A 74 8.22 -1.96 -8.80
N ILE A 75 7.07 -2.18 -8.14
CA ILE A 75 6.73 -1.55 -6.86
C ILE A 75 6.02 -2.56 -5.96
N ILE A 76 6.38 -2.56 -4.66
CA ILE A 76 5.72 -3.31 -3.59
C ILE A 76 5.08 -2.33 -2.61
N PHE A 77 3.75 -2.39 -2.46
CA PHE A 77 3.03 -1.76 -1.35
C PHE A 77 2.82 -2.78 -0.24
N ARG A 78 3.40 -2.52 0.94
CA ARG A 78 3.19 -3.37 2.12
C ARG A 78 2.21 -2.70 3.10
N SER A 79 1.26 -3.48 3.60
CA SER A 79 0.45 -3.08 4.76
C SER A 79 1.31 -3.06 6.05
N GLN A 80 0.93 -2.25 7.04
CA GLN A 80 1.68 -2.11 8.30
C GLN A 80 1.89 -3.44 9.05
N GLY A 81 0.92 -4.37 8.98
CA GLY A 81 1.01 -5.70 9.59
C GLY A 81 2.02 -6.65 8.94
N VAL A 82 2.56 -6.30 7.76
CA VAL A 82 3.56 -7.09 7.05
C VAL A 82 4.96 -6.66 7.47
N LYS A 83 5.75 -7.61 7.98
CA LYS A 83 7.13 -7.36 8.40
C LYS A 83 7.97 -6.89 7.21
N ARG A 84 8.71 -5.79 7.39
CA ARG A 84 9.61 -5.27 6.33
C ARG A 84 10.78 -6.22 6.05
N ASN A 85 11.29 -6.90 7.07
CA ASN A 85 12.46 -7.79 6.97
C ASN A 85 12.13 -9.21 6.47
N LEU A 86 11.03 -9.38 5.74
CA LEU A 86 10.77 -10.64 5.04
C LEU A 86 11.82 -10.83 3.95
N LEU A 87 12.39 -12.03 3.85
CA LEU A 87 13.44 -12.35 2.89
C LEU A 87 13.04 -11.97 1.46
N GLN A 88 11.80 -12.26 1.06
CA GLN A 88 11.27 -11.96 -0.28
C GLN A 88 11.22 -10.46 -0.60
N ILE A 89 11.00 -9.61 0.42
CA ILE A 89 11.01 -8.15 0.27
C ILE A 89 12.44 -7.65 0.12
N LEU A 90 13.35 -8.15 0.98
CA LEU A 90 14.77 -7.78 0.94
C LEU A 90 15.40 -8.17 -0.42
N GLU A 91 15.15 -9.38 -0.88
CA GLU A 91 15.63 -9.85 -2.18
C GLU A 91 15.06 -9.06 -3.38
N ALA A 92 13.86 -8.49 -3.25
CA ALA A 92 13.28 -7.63 -4.28
C ALA A 92 13.92 -6.24 -4.25
N GLU A 93 14.14 -5.69 -3.05
CA GLU A 93 14.83 -4.41 -2.86
C GLU A 93 16.26 -4.45 -3.44
N GLU A 94 16.97 -5.58 -3.30
CA GLU A 94 18.31 -5.81 -3.88
C GLU A 94 18.36 -5.71 -5.41
N VAL A 95 17.28 -6.10 -6.11
CA VAL A 95 17.19 -6.01 -7.58
C VAL A 95 16.52 -4.72 -8.06
N GLY A 96 16.30 -3.76 -7.15
CA GLY A 96 15.81 -2.42 -7.47
C GLY A 96 14.30 -2.26 -7.43
N VAL A 97 13.55 -3.21 -6.85
CA VAL A 97 12.10 -3.07 -6.66
C VAL A 97 11.82 -2.00 -5.60
N GLU A 98 10.94 -1.04 -5.90
CA GLU A 98 10.59 0.02 -4.97
C GLU A 98 9.73 -0.53 -3.82
N ILE A 99 10.13 -0.26 -2.58
CA ILE A 99 9.33 -0.59 -1.38
C ILE A 99 8.57 0.65 -0.90
N SER A 100 7.24 0.58 -0.95
CA SER A 100 6.34 1.66 -0.58
C SER A 100 5.24 1.22 0.40
N SER A 101 4.38 2.16 0.77
CA SER A 101 3.22 1.97 1.66
C SER A 101 2.10 2.93 1.29
N GLU A 102 0.89 2.67 1.78
CA GLU A 102 -0.26 3.56 1.59
C GLU A 102 0.04 4.98 2.09
N ILE A 103 0.64 5.12 3.28
CA ILE A 103 0.99 6.42 3.84
C ILE A 103 2.09 7.14 3.04
N LYS A 104 3.06 6.40 2.48
CA LYS A 104 4.09 6.98 1.62
C LYS A 104 3.46 7.50 0.33
N LEU A 105 2.60 6.69 -0.30
CA LEU A 105 1.83 7.09 -1.47
C LEU A 105 1.03 8.37 -1.21
N PHE A 106 0.35 8.45 -0.06
CA PHE A 106 -0.38 9.64 0.36
C PHE A 106 0.54 10.87 0.46
N PHE A 107 1.70 10.76 1.11
CA PHE A 107 2.66 11.87 1.22
C PHE A 107 3.19 12.34 -0.13
N ASP A 108 3.46 11.40 -1.05
CA ASP A 108 4.04 11.72 -2.35
C ASP A 108 3.01 12.36 -3.31
N LEU A 109 1.71 12.14 -3.07
CA LEU A 109 0.63 12.66 -3.90
C LEU A 109 -0.09 13.88 -3.32
N SER A 110 -0.10 14.05 -1.99
CA SER A 110 -0.84 15.12 -1.32
C SER A 110 -0.28 16.49 -1.72
N PRO A 111 -1.08 17.37 -2.34
CA PRO A 111 -0.67 18.75 -2.63
C PRO A 111 -0.75 19.66 -1.38
N SER A 112 -1.40 19.17 -0.31
CA SER A 112 -1.72 19.93 0.90
C SER A 112 -0.63 19.82 1.95
N LYS A 113 -0.60 20.78 2.88
CA LYS A 113 0.25 20.74 4.06
C LYS A 113 -0.11 19.54 4.94
N ILE A 114 0.89 18.74 5.31
CA ILE A 114 0.73 17.55 6.15
C ILE A 114 1.21 17.85 7.56
N ILE A 115 0.40 17.47 8.56
CA ILE A 115 0.75 17.51 9.99
C ILE A 115 0.75 16.08 10.53
N GLY A 116 1.92 15.57 10.90
CA GLY A 116 2.07 14.23 11.47
C GLY A 116 1.93 14.22 13.00
N VAL A 117 1.06 13.37 13.53
CA VAL A 117 0.89 13.15 14.98
C VAL A 117 1.23 11.70 15.31
N THR A 118 2.25 11.48 16.13
CA THR A 118 2.69 10.14 16.58
C THR A 118 2.91 10.10 18.10
N GLY A 119 2.95 8.90 18.68
CA GLY A 119 3.14 8.68 20.12
C GLY A 119 2.34 7.48 20.64
N THR A 120 2.65 6.97 21.82
CA THR A 120 2.00 5.76 22.36
C THR A 120 0.54 6.03 22.77
N LYS A 121 0.25 7.20 23.34
CA LYS A 121 -1.08 7.64 23.80
C LYS A 121 -1.37 9.07 23.31
N GLY A 122 -2.65 9.47 23.29
CA GLY A 122 -3.07 10.85 22.95
C GLY A 122 -3.20 11.18 21.46
N LYS A 123 -2.66 10.36 20.54
CA LYS A 123 -2.67 10.62 19.08
C LYS A 123 -4.02 11.07 18.52
N GLY A 124 -5.09 10.31 18.76
CA GLY A 124 -6.43 10.62 18.23
C GLY A 124 -7.02 11.90 18.80
N THR A 125 -6.81 12.16 20.10
CA THR A 125 -7.26 13.39 20.74
C THR A 125 -6.51 14.60 20.20
N THR A 126 -5.17 14.52 20.13
CA THR A 126 -4.32 15.59 19.61
C THR A 126 -4.59 15.87 18.13
N SER A 127 -4.74 14.85 17.28
CA SER A 127 -5.07 15.05 15.87
C SER A 127 -6.42 15.71 15.69
N THR A 128 -7.42 15.33 16.49
CA THR A 128 -8.76 15.94 16.47
C THR A 128 -8.72 17.39 16.94
N LEU A 129 -7.97 17.71 18.00
CA LEU A 129 -7.81 19.07 18.49
C LEU A 129 -7.14 19.97 17.46
N ILE A 130 -6.05 19.50 16.81
CA ILE A 130 -5.39 20.24 15.73
C ILE A 130 -6.38 20.54 14.60
N SER A 131 -7.14 19.53 14.17
CA SER A 131 -8.17 19.69 13.13
C SER A 131 -9.21 20.76 13.52
N ASN A 132 -9.72 20.70 14.75
CA ASN A 132 -10.73 21.66 15.21
C ASN A 132 -10.20 23.09 15.34
N ILE A 133 -8.92 23.28 15.66
CA ILE A 133 -8.30 24.62 15.72
C ILE A 133 -8.06 25.15 14.31
N TYR A 134 -7.62 24.28 13.39
CA TYR A 134 -7.24 24.69 12.03
C TYR A 134 -8.42 25.00 11.11
N TYR A 135 -9.55 24.30 11.30
CA TYR A 135 -10.76 24.43 10.48
C TYR A 135 -11.93 25.13 11.18
N ARG A 136 -11.66 25.83 12.29
CA ARG A 136 -12.63 26.77 12.87
C ARG A 136 -12.57 28.08 12.09
N ASP A 137 -13.64 28.37 11.37
CA ASP A 137 -14.04 29.74 11.02
C ASP A 137 -14.58 30.45 12.26
#